data_AF-A0A2H0SDG8-F1
#
_entry.id   AF-A0A2H0SDG8-F1
#
_cell.length_a   1.000
_cell.length_b   1.000
_cell.length_c   1.000
_cell.angle_alpha   90.00
_cell.angle_beta   90.00
_cell.angle_gamma   90.00
#
_symmetry.space_group_name_H-M   'P 1'
#
loop_
_entity.id
_entity.type
_entity.pdbx_description
1 polymer ?
#
loop_
_entity_poly.entity_id
_entity_poly.type
_entity_poly.pdbx_seq_one_letter_code
_entity_poly.pdbx_strand_id
1 'polypeptide(L)'
;FIDDLGEVFKTFIIKRPSGIYHCVGSTFLSPLELAQKIAAVLAIKADIKPISFKEYLAKDLRPRQQFLKISNSKLNHDFGLEMKTIDEALGIMKQQML
;
A
#
# COMPACT_ATOMS: atom_id res chain seq x y z
N PHE A 1 5.06 -0.59 0.57
CA PHE A 1 6.11 -1.51 0.11
C PHE A 1 6.97 -1.88 1.31
N ILE A 2 7.40 -3.13 1.47
CA ILE A 2 8.09 -3.56 2.71
C ILE A 2 9.44 -2.85 2.88
N ASP A 3 10.14 -2.55 1.77
CA ASP A 3 11.44 -1.87 1.82
C ASP A 3 11.33 -0.46 2.41
N ASP A 4 10.21 0.25 2.20
CA ASP A 4 10.00 1.57 2.81
C ASP A 4 9.90 1.47 4.34
N LEU A 5 9.33 0.38 4.87
CA LEU A 5 9.30 0.17 6.32
C LEU A 5 10.71 -0.02 6.90
N GLY A 6 11.64 -0.57 6.12
CA GLY A 6 13.05 -0.66 6.50
C GLY A 6 13.66 0.71 6.80
N GLU A 7 13.44 1.69 5.93
CA GLU A 7 13.94 3.06 6.15
C GLU A 7 13.23 3.77 7.31
N VAL A 8 11.93 3.55 7.48
CA VAL A 8 11.18 4.04 8.64
C VAL A 8 11.76 3.47 9.94
N PHE A 9 11.97 2.16 10.02
CA PHE A 9 12.52 1.53 11.23
C PHE A 9 13.94 2.00 11.53
N LYS A 10 14.80 2.09 10.51
CA LYS A 10 16.14 2.66 10.65
C LYS A 10 16.08 4.09 11.20
N THR A 11 15.20 4.92 10.66
CA THR A 11 14.99 6.29 11.14
C THR A 11 14.52 6.31 12.59
N PHE A 12 13.57 5.46 12.97
CA PHE A 12 13.01 5.42 14.32
C PHE A 12 14.02 4.91 15.35
N ILE A 13 14.87 3.96 14.99
CA ILE A 13 15.95 3.47 15.85
C ILE A 13 16.95 4.59 16.15
N ILE A 14 17.32 5.38 15.13
CA ILE A 14 18.31 6.46 15.24
C ILE A 14 17.73 7.69 15.94
N LYS A 15 16.56 8.16 15.51
CA LYS A 15 15.97 9.42 15.94
C LYS A 15 15.10 9.29 17.19
N ARG A 16 14.67 8.07 17.52
CA ARG A 16 13.81 7.74 18.68
C ARG A 16 12.61 8.69 18.84
N PRO A 17 11.81 8.88 17.78
CA PRO A 17 10.67 9.79 17.86
C PRO A 17 9.59 9.24 18.78
N SER A 18 8.78 10.14 19.34
CA SER A 18 7.61 9.78 20.14
C SER A 18 6.30 9.91 19.35
N GLY A 19 5.26 9.25 19.85
CA GLY A 19 3.91 9.28 19.29
C GLY A 19 3.64 8.21 18.23
N ILE A 20 2.49 8.32 17.57
CA ILE A 20 1.98 7.34 16.61
C ILE A 20 2.22 7.85 15.18
N TYR A 21 2.58 6.95 14.28
CA TYR A 21 2.81 7.22 12.86
C TYR A 21 2.12 6.17 11.99
N HIS A 22 1.54 6.60 10.87
CA HIS A 22 1.08 5.69 9.84
C HIS A 22 2.20 5.47 8.82
N CYS A 23 2.65 4.24 8.68
CA CYS A 23 3.73 3.86 7.78
C CYS A 23 3.14 3.10 6.58
N VAL A 24 2.45 3.83 5.70
CA VAL A 24 1.78 3.29 4.51
C VAL A 24 2.30 3.95 3.23
N GLY A 25 2.12 3.28 2.10
CA GLY A 25 2.46 3.86 0.79
C GLY A 25 1.65 5.13 0.49
N SER A 26 2.16 5.94 -0.43
CA SER A 26 1.57 7.26 -0.75
C SER A 26 0.43 7.21 -1.77
N THR A 27 -0.16 6.03 -1.97
CA THR A 27 -1.33 5.85 -2.84
C THR A 27 -2.40 5.07 -2.09
N PHE A 28 -3.65 5.51 -2.23
CA PHE A 28 -4.82 4.75 -1.81
C PHE A 28 -5.49 4.14 -3.03
N LEU A 29 -5.84 2.85 -2.94
CA LEU A 29 -6.53 2.11 -3.99
C LEU A 29 -7.58 1.19 -3.38
N SER A 30 -8.62 0.92 -4.17
CA SER A 30 -9.46 -0.26 -3.99
C SER A 30 -8.72 -1.55 -4.39
N PRO A 31 -9.18 -2.72 -3.91
CA PRO A 31 -8.64 -4.01 -4.36
C PRO A 31 -8.73 -4.21 -5.88
N LEU A 32 -9.77 -3.66 -6.52
CA LEU A 32 -9.95 -3.72 -7.97
C LEU A 32 -8.83 -3.01 -8.72
N GLU A 33 -8.56 -1.75 -8.35
CA GLU A 33 -7.53 -0.94 -8.99
C GLU A 33 -6.14 -1.54 -8.75
N LEU A 34 -5.89 -2.06 -7.55
CA LEU A 34 -4.63 -2.75 -7.24
C LEU A 34 -4.44 -3.98 -8.14
N ALA A 35 -5.46 -4.82 -8.29
CA ALA A 35 -5.39 -6.01 -9.15
C ALA A 35 -5.13 -5.62 -10.63
N GLN A 36 -5.81 -4.58 -11.13
CA GLN A 36 -5.61 -4.07 -12.49
C GLN A 36 -4.18 -3.54 -12.70
N LYS A 37 -3.63 -2.79 -11.74
CA LYS A 37 -2.25 -2.30 -11.79
C LYS A 37 -1.22 -3.43 -11.77
N ILE A 38 -1.41 -4.44 -10.91
CA ILE A 38 -0.56 -5.63 -10.88
C ILE A 38 -0.58 -6.35 -12.24
N ALA A 39 -1.77 -6.59 -12.79
CA ALA A 39 -1.93 -7.27 -14.08
C ALA A 39 -1.23 -6.50 -15.21
N ALA A 40 -1.35 -5.18 -15.23
CA ALA A 40 -0.67 -4.32 -16.19
C ALA A 40 0.86 -4.39 -16.08
N VAL A 41 1.42 -4.23 -14.88
CA VAL A 41 2.88 -4.22 -14.66
C VAL A 41 3.51 -5.58 -15.00
N LEU A 42 2.85 -6.67 -14.62
CA LEU A 42 3.34 -8.04 -14.81
C LEU A 42 2.91 -8.66 -16.16
N ALA A 43 2.19 -7.92 -17.01
CA ALA A 43 1.65 -8.40 -18.29
C ALA A 43 0.79 -9.68 -18.17
N ILE A 44 0.04 -9.81 -17.07
CA ILE A 44 -0.85 -10.94 -16.81
C ILE A 44 -2.18 -10.69 -17.50
N LYS A 45 -2.60 -11.60 -18.37
CA LYS A 45 -3.96 -11.60 -18.95
C LYS A 45 -4.94 -12.20 -17.94
N ALA A 46 -5.59 -11.34 -17.15
CA ALA A 46 -6.61 -11.73 -16.19
C ALA A 46 -7.93 -11.01 -16.47
N ASP A 47 -9.05 -11.73 -16.33
CA ASP A 47 -10.40 -11.16 -16.38
C ASP A 47 -10.78 -10.61 -15.00
N ILE A 48 -10.44 -9.34 -14.74
CA ILE A 48 -10.67 -8.69 -13.46
C ILE A 48 -11.98 -7.90 -13.51
N LYS A 49 -12.98 -8.38 -12.76
CA LYS A 49 -14.32 -7.77 -12.71
C LYS A 49 -14.60 -7.06 -11.38
N PRO A 50 -15.26 -5.90 -11.40
CA PRO A 50 -15.72 -5.25 -10.19
C PRO A 50 -16.81 -6.09 -9.51
N ILE A 51 -16.81 -6.10 -8.18
CA ILE A 51 -17.93 -6.53 -7.35
C ILE A 51 -18.18 -5.48 -6.25
N SER A 52 -19.39 -5.44 -5.72
CA SER A 52 -19.71 -4.58 -4.58
C SER A 52 -19.18 -5.16 -3.26
N PHE A 53 -18.98 -4.28 -2.28
CA PHE A 53 -18.63 -4.68 -0.93
C PHE A 53 -19.70 -5.58 -0.29
N LYS A 54 -20.99 -5.36 -0.61
CA LYS A 54 -22.11 -6.21 -0.17
C LYS A 54 -22.00 -7.62 -0.73
N GLU A 55 -21.70 -7.77 -2.02
CA GLU A 55 -21.50 -9.07 -2.65
C GLU A 55 -20.28 -9.81 -2.08
N TYR A 56 -19.22 -9.07 -1.74
CA TYR A 56 -18.06 -9.64 -1.06
C TYR A 56 -18.42 -10.17 0.35
N LEU A 57 -19.10 -9.36 1.18
CA LEU A 57 -19.49 -9.76 2.53
C LEU A 57 -20.49 -10.93 2.57
N ALA A 58 -21.32 -11.09 1.53
CA ALA A 58 -22.19 -12.25 1.41
C ALA A 58 -21.41 -13.59 1.31
N LYS A 59 -20.13 -13.53 0.90
CA LYS A 59 -19.23 -14.70 0.80
C LYS A 59 -18.30 -14.85 2.00
N ASP A 60 -17.91 -13.75 2.63
CA ASP A 60 -17.08 -13.71 3.85
C ASP A 60 -17.75 -12.80 4.88
N LEU A 61 -18.41 -13.40 5.87
CA LEU A 61 -19.14 -12.68 6.91
C LEU A 61 -18.22 -11.99 7.93
N ARG A 62 -16.89 -12.12 7.83
CA ARG A 62 -15.98 -11.40 8.71
C ARG A 62 -16.15 -9.90 8.49
N PRO A 63 -16.39 -9.10 9.55
CA PRO A 63 -16.44 -7.65 9.42
C PRO A 63 -15.14 -7.12 8.81
N ARG A 64 -15.25 -6.41 7.69
CA ARG A 64 -14.15 -5.68 7.04
C ARG A 64 -14.49 -4.21 7.04
N GLN A 65 -13.47 -3.37 7.15
CA GLN A 65 -13.65 -1.93 7.00
C GLN A 65 -13.75 -1.59 5.51
N GLN A 66 -14.78 -0.84 5.14
CA GLN A 66 -14.97 -0.41 3.74
C GLN A 66 -13.92 0.62 3.31
N PHE A 67 -13.44 1.44 4.26
CA PHE A 67 -12.45 2.47 4.02
C PHE A 67 -11.34 2.38 5.07
N LEU A 68 -10.10 2.18 4.60
CA LEU A 68 -8.89 2.13 5.44
C LEU A 68 -7.80 3.08 4.91
N LYS A 69 -8.21 4.15 4.21
CA LYS A 69 -7.27 5.18 3.76
C LYS A 69 -6.72 5.92 4.98
N ILE A 70 -5.40 5.96 5.11
CA ILE A 70 -4.70 6.69 6.18
C ILE A 70 -3.56 7.51 5.58
N SER A 71 -3.23 8.64 6.23
CA SER A 71 -2.20 9.56 5.77
C SER A 71 -0.86 9.24 6.41
N ASN A 72 0.20 9.19 5.58
CA ASN A 72 1.60 9.13 6.02
C ASN A 72 2.24 10.54 6.14
N SER A 73 1.47 11.63 6.02
CA SER A 73 1.97 13.01 6.00
C SER A 73 2.85 13.38 7.20
N LYS A 74 2.60 12.77 8.36
CA LYS A 74 3.42 12.98 9.57
C LYS A 74 4.86 12.46 9.39
N LEU A 75 5.08 11.35 8.68
CA LEU A 75 6.42 10.84 8.39
C LEU A 75 7.22 11.80 7.52
N ASN A 76 6.57 12.36 6.47
CA ASN A 76 7.19 13.36 5.61
C ASN A 76 7.49 14.64 6.42
N HIS A 77 6.52 15.16 7.16
CA HIS A 77 6.70 16.37 7.96
C HIS A 77 7.84 16.25 8.98
N ASP A 78 7.92 15.15 9.72
CA ASP A 78 8.87 15.01 10.84
C ASP A 78 10.27 14.54 10.39
N PHE A 79 10.36 13.79 9.28
CA PHE A 79 11.62 13.14 8.86
C PHE A 79 11.99 13.32 7.38
N GLY A 80 11.15 13.98 6.57
CA GLY A 80 11.33 14.06 5.12
C GLY A 80 11.16 12.70 4.42
N LEU A 81 10.55 11.71 5.09
CA LEU A 81 10.38 10.37 4.53
C LEU A 81 9.14 10.31 3.63
N GLU A 82 9.40 10.16 2.33
CA GLU A 82 8.38 9.91 1.32
C GLU A 82 8.24 8.41 1.05
N MET A 83 7.07 7.87 1.38
CA MET A 83 6.76 6.47 1.10
C MET A 83 6.40 6.32 -0.38
N LYS A 84 6.75 5.20 -0.99
CA LYS A 84 6.51 5.01 -2.43
C LYS A 84 5.03 4.93 -2.74
N THR A 85 4.68 5.40 -3.93
CA THR A 85 3.41 5.09 -4.58
C THR A 85 3.35 3.61 -4.95
N ILE A 86 2.14 3.13 -5.22
CA ILE A 86 1.97 1.75 -5.68
C ILE A 86 2.65 1.48 -7.03
N ASP A 87 2.71 2.47 -7.93
CA ASP A 87 3.29 2.31 -9.26
C ASP A 87 4.82 2.18 -9.18
N GLU A 88 5.47 3.01 -8.34
CA GLU A 88 6.90 2.88 -8.05
C GLU A 88 7.23 1.53 -7.38
N ALA A 89 6.43 1.14 -6.39
CA ALA A 89 6.62 -0.12 -5.68
C ALA A 89 6.49 -1.35 -6.59
N LEU A 90 5.47 -1.37 -7.48
CA LEU A 90 5.31 -2.45 -8.45
C LEU A 90 6.44 -2.46 -9.49
N GLY A 91 6.94 -1.29 -9.89
CA GLY A 91 8.11 -1.16 -10.77
C GLY A 91 9.36 -1.78 -10.16
N ILE A 92 9.66 -1.47 -8.90
CA ILE A 92 10.80 -2.05 -8.16
C ILE A 92 10.62 -3.55 -7.98
N MET A 93 9.43 -3.99 -7.55
CA MET A 93 9.14 -5.41 -7.36
C MET A 93 9.37 -6.21 -8.65
N LYS A 94 8.93 -5.68 -9.81
CA LYS A 94 9.17 -6.31 -11.11
C LYS A 94 10.66 -6.45 -11.42
N GLN A 95 11.47 -5.45 -11.09
CA GLN A 95 12.92 -5.51 -11.28
C GLN A 95 13.57 -6.56 -10.38
N GLN A 96 13.08 -6.74 -9.14
CA GLN A 96 13.60 -7.73 -8.19
C GLN A 96 13.25 -9.19 -8.55
N MET A 97 12.28 -9.39 -9.44
CA MET A 97 11.84 -10.72 -9.89
C MET A 97 12.57 -11.22 -11.16
N LEU A 98 13.32 -10.34 -11.84
CA LEU A 98 14.08 -10.62 -13.05
C LEU A 98 15.57 -10.80 -12.70
#